data_AF-J5JAX1-F1
#
_entry.id   AF-J5JAX1-F1
#
_cell.length_a   1.000
_cell.length_b   1.000
_cell.length_c   1.000
_cell.angle_alpha   90.00
_cell.angle_beta   90.00
_cell.angle_gamma   90.00
#
_symmetry.space_group_name_H-M   'P 1'
#
loop_
_entity.id
_entity.type
_entity.pdbx_description
1 polymer ?
#
loop_
_entity_poly.entity_id
_entity_poly.type
_entity_poly.pdbx_seq_one_letter_code
_entity_poly.pdbx_strand_id
1 'polypeptide(L)'
;MTKVYQEEYRRRMHNEELERQLNGMVIEEKTEPAVEHQLPERSSLQNILCDFRTDMSLKDITARKIRAIDIMVRLAACREVRQPRATPSQEASRESSPEMAESKLVLKPEPFENFPLLLGKTQCIFCVGDVRLTRAARMRKFKRVSHMMDHVENVHLRHEKGNARFVCRHPECQHLGDFLTSLDHFKNHVQTVHGVKLRE
;
A
#
# COMPACT_ATOMS: atom_id res chain seq x y z
N MET A 1 -11.99 -42.77 -7.94
CA MET A 1 -11.77 -41.91 -9.12
C MET A 1 -10.97 -42.70 -10.15
N THR A 2 -11.63 -43.25 -11.17
CA THR A 2 -11.04 -44.09 -12.22
C THR A 2 -10.37 -43.24 -13.31
N LYS A 3 -9.33 -43.78 -13.97
CA LYS A 3 -8.61 -43.07 -15.06
C LYS A 3 -9.54 -42.61 -16.19
N VAL A 4 -10.55 -43.42 -16.51
CA VAL A 4 -11.60 -43.12 -17.48
C VAL A 4 -12.34 -41.83 -17.14
N TYR A 5 -12.75 -41.67 -15.87
CA TYR A 5 -13.42 -40.46 -15.40
C TYR A 5 -12.54 -39.21 -15.53
N GLN A 6 -11.23 -39.33 -15.28
CA GLN A 6 -10.31 -38.20 -15.42
C GLN A 6 -10.12 -37.78 -16.88
N GLU A 7 -10.07 -38.73 -17.80
CA GLU A 7 -9.94 -38.46 -19.23
C GLU A 7 -11.22 -37.85 -19.81
N GLU A 8 -12.39 -38.37 -19.43
CA GLU A 8 -13.68 -37.80 -19.80
C GLU A 8 -13.85 -36.38 -19.25
N TYR A 9 -13.45 -36.15 -17.99
CA TYR A 9 -13.49 -34.81 -17.38
C TYR A 9 -12.58 -33.82 -18.12
N ARG A 10 -11.35 -34.22 -18.49
CA ARG A 10 -10.43 -33.38 -19.25
C ARG A 10 -10.97 -33.03 -20.64
N ARG A 11 -11.58 -33.99 -21.34
CA ARG A 11 -12.21 -33.76 -22.65
C ARG A 11 -13.36 -32.76 -22.54
N ARG A 12 -14.22 -32.93 -21.54
CA ARG A 12 -15.39 -32.06 -21.31
C ARG A 12 -14.97 -30.63 -21.01
N MET A 13 -14.06 -30.43 -20.06
CA MET A 13 -13.56 -29.10 -19.68
C MET A 13 -12.95 -28.32 -20.86
N HIS A 14 -12.30 -29.03 -21.80
CA HIS A 14 -11.66 -28.39 -22.95
C HIS A 14 -12.64 -28.14 -24.11
N ASN A 15 -13.68 -28.95 -24.24
CA ASN A 15 -14.68 -28.81 -25.30
C ASN A 15 -15.84 -27.88 -24.92
N GLU A 16 -16.15 -27.71 -23.63
CA GLU A 16 -17.25 -26.86 -23.16
C GLU A 16 -17.14 -25.39 -23.59
N GLU A 17 -15.92 -24.84 -23.65
CA GLU A 17 -15.69 -23.46 -24.13
C GLU A 17 -15.78 -23.37 -25.66
N LEU A 18 -15.27 -24.38 -26.36
CA LEU A 18 -15.35 -24.50 -27.83
C LEU A 18 -16.81 -24.63 -28.30
N GLU A 19 -17.60 -25.45 -27.62
CA GLU A 19 -19.03 -25.61 -27.88
C GLU A 19 -19.82 -24.33 -27.57
N ARG A 20 -19.48 -23.61 -26.49
CA ARG A 20 -20.09 -22.30 -26.18
C ARG A 20 -19.84 -21.26 -27.28
N GLN A 21 -18.62 -21.20 -27.82
CA GLN A 21 -18.26 -20.31 -28.92
C GLN A 21 -18.96 -20.69 -30.23
N LEU A 22 -19.03 -21.99 -30.57
CA LEU A 22 -19.72 -22.48 -31.76
C LEU A 22 -21.23 -22.25 -31.72
N ASN A 23 -21.84 -22.37 -30.53
CA ASN A 23 -23.27 -22.13 -30.32
C ASN A 23 -23.63 -20.63 -30.26
N GLY A 24 -22.66 -19.72 -30.46
CA GLY A 24 -22.90 -18.28 -30.48
C GLY A 24 -23.37 -17.71 -29.14
N MET A 25 -23.08 -18.39 -28.03
CA MET A 25 -23.43 -17.87 -26.70
C MET A 25 -22.62 -16.61 -26.44
N VAL A 26 -23.32 -15.49 -26.28
CA VAL A 26 -22.73 -14.21 -25.90
C VAL A 26 -22.03 -14.39 -24.56
N ILE A 27 -20.72 -14.20 -24.54
CA ILE A 27 -19.95 -14.08 -23.30
C ILE A 27 -20.51 -12.86 -22.59
N GLU A 28 -21.15 -13.05 -21.42
CA GLU A 28 -21.50 -11.91 -20.57
C GLU A 28 -20.24 -11.07 -20.39
N GLU A 29 -20.29 -9.84 -20.88
CA GLU A 29 -19.21 -8.88 -20.77
C GLU A 29 -19.03 -8.57 -19.28
N LYS A 30 -18.13 -9.33 -18.63
CA LYS A 30 -17.79 -9.10 -17.24
C LYS A 30 -17.18 -7.72 -17.17
N THR A 31 -17.92 -6.78 -16.59
CA THR A 31 -17.41 -5.44 -16.28
C THR A 31 -16.10 -5.60 -15.55
N GLU A 32 -15.02 -5.08 -16.13
CA GLU A 32 -13.71 -5.11 -15.49
C GLU A 32 -13.81 -4.41 -14.14
N PRO A 33 -13.30 -5.02 -13.06
CA PRO A 33 -13.36 -4.40 -11.75
C PRO A 33 -12.55 -3.11 -11.77
N ALA A 34 -13.15 -2.02 -11.29
CA ALA A 34 -12.44 -0.76 -11.09
C ALA A 34 -11.21 -1.00 -10.19
N VAL A 35 -10.02 -0.76 -10.72
CA VAL A 35 -8.78 -0.93 -9.97
C VAL A 35 -8.54 0.32 -9.14
N GLU A 36 -8.90 0.27 -7.87
CA GLU A 36 -8.56 1.33 -6.91
C GLU A 36 -7.12 1.16 -6.42
N HIS A 37 -6.26 2.14 -6.73
CA HIS A 37 -4.91 2.19 -6.21
C HIS A 37 -4.86 2.85 -4.82
N GLN A 38 -4.05 2.29 -3.92
CA GLN A 38 -3.84 2.85 -2.58
C GLN A 38 -3.14 4.22 -2.61
N LEU A 39 -2.24 4.42 -3.57
CA LEU A 39 -1.47 5.65 -3.72
C LEU A 39 -2.11 6.57 -4.76
N PRO A 40 -2.41 7.83 -4.41
CA PRO A 40 -2.98 8.80 -5.35
C PRO A 40 -2.02 9.09 -6.52
N GLU A 41 -0.70 8.97 -6.30
CA GLU A 41 0.31 9.10 -7.35
C GLU A 41 0.12 8.04 -8.43
N ARG A 42 -0.27 6.82 -8.05
CA ARG A 42 -0.47 5.72 -9.01
C ARG A 42 -1.75 5.91 -9.82
N SER A 43 -2.85 6.32 -9.18
CA SER A 43 -4.09 6.68 -9.90
C SER A 43 -3.83 7.83 -10.87
N SER A 44 -3.06 8.83 -10.44
CA SER A 44 -2.68 9.97 -11.29
C SER A 44 -1.81 9.54 -12.48
N LEU A 45 -0.87 8.63 -12.26
CA LEU A 45 -0.01 8.09 -13.32
C LEU A 45 -0.80 7.24 -14.32
N GLN A 46 -1.72 6.40 -13.83
CA GLN A 46 -2.62 5.60 -14.68
C GLN A 46 -3.41 6.50 -15.63
N ASN A 47 -4.00 7.58 -15.12
CA ASN A 47 -4.75 8.53 -15.95
C ASN A 47 -3.90 9.14 -17.07
N ILE A 48 -2.60 9.31 -16.86
CA ILE A 48 -1.70 9.85 -17.90
C ILE A 48 -1.26 8.75 -18.88
N LEU A 49 -0.97 7.55 -18.40
CA LEU A 49 -0.48 6.44 -19.24
C LEU A 49 -1.60 5.79 -20.07
N CYS A 50 -2.82 5.80 -19.57
CA CYS A 50 -4.01 5.29 -20.25
C CYS A 50 -4.71 6.34 -21.12
N ASP A 51 -4.20 7.57 -21.17
CA ASP A 51 -4.68 8.60 -22.09
C ASP A 51 -3.99 8.46 -23.46
N PHE A 52 -4.68 7.77 -24.38
CA PHE A 52 -4.20 7.48 -25.73
C PHE A 52 -4.50 8.57 -26.75
N ARG A 53 -4.95 9.75 -26.30
CA ARG A 53 -5.17 10.87 -27.21
C ARG A 53 -3.89 11.24 -27.95
N THR A 54 -3.99 11.38 -29.26
CA THR A 54 -2.89 11.75 -30.16
C THR A 54 -3.04 13.17 -30.73
N ASP A 55 -4.19 13.79 -30.53
CA ASP A 55 -4.59 15.12 -30.99
C ASP A 55 -4.02 16.25 -30.12
N MET A 56 -2.69 16.30 -29.96
CA MET A 56 -2.05 17.31 -29.11
C MET A 56 -0.90 18.04 -29.76
N SER A 57 -0.71 19.28 -29.30
CA SER A 57 0.46 20.05 -29.67
C SER A 57 1.74 19.43 -29.07
N LEU A 58 2.88 19.70 -29.70
CA LEU A 58 4.21 19.32 -29.19
C LEU A 58 4.45 19.81 -27.76
N LYS A 59 3.92 20.99 -27.41
CA LYS A 59 4.01 21.56 -26.06
C LYS A 59 3.23 20.73 -25.05
N ASP A 60 2.01 20.33 -25.39
CA ASP A 60 1.15 19.53 -24.50
C ASP A 60 1.70 18.11 -24.30
N ILE A 61 2.24 17.51 -25.36
CA ILE A 61 2.94 16.22 -25.28
C ILE A 61 4.14 16.32 -24.33
N THR A 62 4.94 17.37 -24.47
CA THR A 62 6.11 17.60 -23.60
C THR A 62 5.68 17.79 -22.15
N ALA A 63 4.66 18.62 -21.91
CA ALA A 63 4.11 18.86 -20.58
C ALA A 63 3.55 17.58 -19.96
N ARG A 64 2.84 16.73 -20.74
CA ARG A 64 2.36 15.42 -20.29
C ARG A 64 3.52 14.53 -19.84
N LYS A 65 4.59 14.45 -20.64
CA LYS A 65 5.78 13.64 -20.31
C LYS A 65 6.45 14.11 -19.02
N ILE A 66 6.64 15.42 -18.86
CA ILE A 66 7.21 16.00 -17.63
C ILE A 66 6.34 15.62 -16.42
N ARG A 67 5.01 15.82 -16.51
CA ARG A 67 4.09 15.44 -15.42
C ARG A 67 4.17 13.93 -15.09
N ALA A 68 4.26 13.07 -16.10
CA ALA A 68 4.39 11.63 -15.89
C ALA A 68 5.68 11.29 -15.13
N ILE A 69 6.81 11.89 -15.52
CA ILE A 69 8.11 11.71 -14.85
C ILE A 69 8.04 12.21 -13.41
N ASP A 70 7.51 13.41 -13.17
CA ASP A 70 7.39 13.97 -11.82
C ASP A 70 6.53 13.08 -10.91
N ILE A 71 5.44 12.50 -11.44
CA ILE A 71 4.61 11.54 -10.70
C ILE A 71 5.37 10.24 -10.46
N MET A 72 6.10 9.72 -11.46
CA MET A 72 6.92 8.50 -11.30
C MET A 72 8.00 8.68 -10.24
N VAL A 73 8.67 9.84 -10.18
CA VAL A 73 9.67 10.16 -9.15
C VAL A 73 9.04 10.19 -7.77
N ARG A 74 7.88 10.85 -7.61
CA ARG A 74 7.13 10.84 -6.35
C ARG A 74 6.70 9.43 -5.95
N LEU A 75 6.17 8.65 -6.89
CA LEU A 75 5.75 7.28 -6.65
C LEU A 75 6.93 6.39 -6.22
N ALA A 76 8.12 6.58 -6.79
CA ALA A 76 9.33 5.84 -6.41
C ALA A 76 9.78 6.14 -4.98
N ALA A 77 9.51 7.35 -4.47
CA ALA A 77 9.74 7.68 -3.07
C ALA A 77 8.74 6.98 -2.14
N CYS A 78 7.53 6.70 -2.61
CA CYS A 78 6.48 6.03 -1.85
C CYS A 78 6.64 4.49 -1.82
N ARG A 79 5.98 3.85 -0.86
CA ARG A 79 5.88 2.39 -0.76
C ARG A 79 4.42 1.99 -0.56
N GLU A 80 3.90 1.19 -1.50
CA GLU A 80 2.59 0.57 -1.37
C GLU A 80 2.63 -0.55 -0.32
N VAL A 81 1.65 -0.54 0.58
CA VAL A 81 1.45 -1.63 1.52
C VAL A 81 0.37 -2.52 0.94
N ARG A 82 0.77 -3.69 0.41
CA ARG A 82 -0.19 -4.69 -0.05
C ARG A 82 -1.08 -5.07 1.13
N GLN A 83 -2.34 -4.62 1.12
CA GLN A 83 -3.30 -5.10 2.10
C GLN A 83 -3.54 -6.59 1.86
N PRO A 84 -3.69 -7.41 2.92
CA PRO A 84 -4.21 -8.75 2.75
C PRO A 84 -5.51 -8.65 1.97
N ARG A 85 -5.60 -9.34 0.83
CA ARG A 85 -6.80 -9.38 0.01
C ARG A 85 -7.93 -9.82 0.94
N ALA A 86 -8.88 -8.92 1.23
CA ALA A 86 -10.11 -9.34 1.87
C ALA A 86 -10.71 -10.38 0.93
N THR A 87 -10.87 -11.61 1.41
CA THR A 87 -11.69 -12.61 0.73
C THR A 87 -13.04 -11.95 0.49
N PRO A 88 -13.58 -11.96 -0.74
CA PRO A 88 -14.91 -11.42 -0.97
C PRO A 88 -15.88 -12.24 -0.13
N SER A 89 -16.34 -11.67 0.98
CA SER A 89 -17.51 -12.18 1.66
C SER A 89 -18.67 -11.81 0.74
N GLN A 90 -19.25 -12.81 0.08
CA GLN A 90 -20.63 -12.68 -0.35
C GLN A 90 -21.42 -12.33 0.91
N GLU A 91 -21.96 -11.11 0.98
CA GLU A 91 -23.37 -10.87 1.30
C GLU A 91 -23.66 -9.38 1.57
N ALA A 92 -24.76 -8.96 0.94
CA ALA A 92 -25.68 -7.91 1.35
C ALA A 92 -25.23 -6.44 1.24
N SER A 93 -25.61 -5.85 0.11
CA SER A 93 -26.40 -4.62 0.00
C SER A 93 -26.62 -3.85 1.30
N ARG A 94 -25.99 -2.67 1.42
CA ARG A 94 -26.66 -1.47 1.94
C ARG A 94 -26.14 -0.23 1.22
N GLU A 95 -27.09 0.42 0.57
CA GLU A 95 -27.00 1.75 0.01
C GLU A 95 -26.62 2.76 1.09
N SER A 96 -25.63 3.60 0.82
CA SER A 96 -25.73 5.04 1.09
C SER A 96 -24.65 5.77 0.30
N SER A 97 -25.11 6.64 -0.60
CA SER A 97 -24.30 7.73 -1.18
C SER A 97 -23.91 8.73 -0.08
N PRO A 98 -22.83 9.51 -0.25
CA PRO A 98 -23.10 10.91 -0.57
C PRO A 98 -22.16 11.54 -1.60
N GLU A 99 -22.76 12.50 -2.32
CA GLU A 99 -22.25 13.58 -3.14
C GLU A 99 -20.75 13.92 -3.05
N MET A 100 -20.12 13.93 -4.23
CA MET A 100 -18.77 14.38 -4.50
C MET A 100 -18.76 15.90 -4.68
N ALA A 101 -18.25 16.63 -3.69
CA ALA A 101 -17.91 18.04 -3.86
C ALA A 101 -16.53 18.13 -4.53
N GLU A 102 -16.51 18.58 -5.79
CA GLU A 102 -15.30 18.96 -6.50
C GLU A 102 -14.56 20.06 -5.74
N SER A 103 -13.36 19.76 -5.24
CA SER A 103 -12.46 20.77 -4.68
C SER A 103 -11.14 20.77 -5.45
N LYS A 104 -11.02 21.82 -6.26
CA LYS A 104 -9.86 22.31 -7.02
C LYS A 104 -8.53 22.07 -6.30
N LEU A 105 -7.69 21.20 -6.87
CA LEU A 105 -6.36 20.87 -6.36
C LEU A 105 -5.39 22.04 -6.54
N VAL A 106 -5.14 22.76 -5.45
CA VAL A 106 -3.87 23.48 -5.22
C VAL A 106 -3.24 22.84 -3.99
N LEU A 107 -2.39 21.84 -4.20
CA LEU A 107 -1.60 21.25 -3.12
C LEU A 107 -0.41 22.17 -2.83
N LYS A 108 -0.60 23.05 -1.84
CA LYS A 108 0.50 23.62 -1.06
C LYS A 108 1.32 22.47 -0.44
N PRO A 109 2.62 22.68 -0.11
CA PRO A 109 3.38 21.72 0.67
C PRO A 109 2.61 21.44 1.97
N GLU A 110 2.23 20.18 2.19
CA GLU A 110 1.52 19.76 3.40
C GLU A 110 2.30 20.25 4.64
N PRO A 111 1.61 20.81 5.67
CA PRO A 111 2.26 21.27 6.88
C PRO A 111 2.95 20.08 7.55
N PHE A 112 4.11 20.31 8.19
CA PHE A 112 4.78 19.32 9.04
C PHE A 112 3.77 18.48 9.82
N GLU A 113 3.56 17.24 9.36
CA GLU A 113 2.57 16.35 9.93
C GLU A 113 2.99 16.01 11.36
N ASN A 114 2.27 16.56 12.35
CA ASN A 114 2.53 16.28 13.75
C ASN A 114 2.09 14.83 14.05
N PHE A 115 3.06 13.93 14.12
CA PHE A 115 2.85 12.59 14.65
C PHE A 115 2.91 12.67 16.18
N PRO A 116 1.97 12.06 16.91
CA PRO A 116 2.01 12.09 18.36
C PRO A 116 3.28 11.38 18.86
N LEU A 117 4.08 12.08 19.66
CA LEU A 117 5.28 11.53 20.31
C LEU A 117 4.97 10.23 21.05
N LEU A 118 3.83 10.18 21.75
CA LEU A 118 3.34 8.98 22.42
C LEU A 118 2.54 8.12 21.45
N LEU A 119 3.07 6.93 21.16
CA LEU A 119 2.43 5.95 20.30
C LEU A 119 1.55 5.00 21.11
N GLY A 120 0.50 4.51 20.47
CA GLY A 120 -0.30 3.41 21.02
C GLY A 120 0.52 2.13 21.13
N LYS A 121 0.24 1.30 22.16
CA LYS A 121 0.94 0.01 22.39
C LYS A 121 0.92 -0.95 21.20
N THR A 122 0.01 -0.76 20.25
CA THR A 122 -0.12 -1.56 19.03
C THR A 122 0.31 -0.80 17.77
N GLN A 123 1.09 0.27 17.88
CA GLN A 123 1.68 0.98 16.75
C GLN A 123 3.17 0.65 16.63
N CYS A 124 3.67 0.62 15.39
CA CYS A 124 5.06 0.30 15.10
C CYS A 124 5.87 1.60 14.95
N ILE A 125 6.88 1.79 15.81
CA ILE A 125 7.76 2.97 15.79
C ILE A 125 8.48 3.16 14.46
N PHE A 126 8.89 2.06 13.81
CA PHE A 126 9.58 2.09 12.52
C PHE A 126 8.64 2.51 11.38
N CYS A 127 7.40 2.02 11.37
CA CYS A 127 6.40 2.41 10.38
C CYS A 127 5.99 3.89 10.55
N VAL A 128 5.85 4.36 11.80
CA VAL A 128 5.55 5.78 12.06
C VAL A 128 6.66 6.67 11.51
N GLY A 129 7.92 6.24 11.58
CA GLY A 129 9.06 6.97 11.02
C GLY A 129 9.27 6.85 9.51
N ASP A 130 8.58 5.95 8.83
CA ASP A 130 8.83 5.69 7.41
C ASP A 130 8.08 6.69 6.52
N VAL A 131 8.79 7.72 6.07
CA VAL A 131 8.25 8.79 5.21
C VAL A 131 7.77 8.27 3.85
N ARG A 132 8.20 7.06 3.46
CA ARG A 132 7.77 6.41 2.20
C ARG A 132 6.35 5.86 2.30
N LEU A 133 5.85 5.65 3.52
CA LEU A 133 4.50 5.16 3.76
C LEU A 133 3.50 6.32 3.79
N THR A 134 2.27 6.08 3.36
CA THR A 134 1.18 7.05 3.53
C THR A 134 0.90 7.28 5.01
N ARG A 135 0.36 8.46 5.39
CA ARG A 135 0.00 8.77 6.79
C ARG A 135 -0.86 7.68 7.44
N ALA A 136 -1.83 7.14 6.71
CA ALA A 136 -2.68 6.04 7.19
C ALA A 136 -1.89 4.76 7.46
N ALA A 137 -0.91 4.42 6.60
CA ALA A 137 -0.04 3.26 6.80
C ALA A 137 0.96 3.48 7.96
N ARG A 138 1.50 4.70 8.10
CA ARG A 138 2.40 5.09 9.20
C ARG A 138 1.71 4.98 10.55
N MET A 139 0.46 5.45 10.66
CA MET A 139 -0.34 5.42 11.89
C MET A 139 -1.10 4.11 12.13
N ARG A 140 -0.92 3.10 11.26
CA ARG A 140 -1.67 1.85 11.33
C ARG A 140 -1.53 1.19 12.69
N LYS A 141 -2.67 0.84 13.29
CA LYS A 141 -2.76 0.07 14.53
C LYS A 141 -2.89 -1.41 14.22
N PHE A 142 -2.14 -2.24 14.95
CA PHE A 142 -2.32 -3.69 14.93
C PHE A 142 -3.43 -4.09 15.88
N LYS A 143 -4.07 -5.24 15.61
CA LYS A 143 -5.12 -5.80 16.49
C LYS A 143 -4.55 -6.24 17.85
N ARG A 144 -3.29 -6.70 17.89
CA ARG A 144 -2.62 -7.23 19.08
C ARG A 144 -1.18 -6.77 19.12
N VAL A 145 -0.63 -6.62 20.32
CA VAL A 145 0.79 -6.26 20.55
C VAL A 145 1.71 -7.33 19.97
N SER A 146 1.36 -8.62 20.11
CA SER A 146 2.14 -9.72 19.53
C SER A 146 2.32 -9.56 18.02
N HIS A 147 1.25 -9.29 17.27
CA HIS A 147 1.33 -9.11 15.82
C HIS A 147 2.13 -7.86 15.43
N MET A 148 2.13 -6.82 16.27
CA MET A 148 2.98 -5.64 16.07
C MET A 148 4.44 -6.03 16.23
N MET A 149 4.78 -6.79 17.27
CA MET A 149 6.15 -7.26 17.51
C MET A 149 6.64 -8.20 16.39
N ASP A 150 5.81 -9.17 15.98
CA ASP A 150 6.14 -10.08 14.89
C ASP A 150 6.42 -9.31 13.60
N HIS A 151 5.70 -8.21 13.35
CA HIS A 151 5.97 -7.32 12.23
C HIS A 151 7.30 -6.59 12.38
N VAL A 152 7.61 -6.03 13.56
CA VAL A 152 8.90 -5.37 13.80
C VAL A 152 10.06 -6.32 13.52
N GLU A 153 10.01 -7.52 14.07
CA GLU A 153 11.06 -8.53 13.93
C GLU A 153 11.20 -9.01 12.47
N ASN A 154 10.08 -9.33 11.80
CA ASN A 154 10.13 -9.88 10.44
C ASN A 154 10.35 -8.84 9.33
N VAL A 155 9.88 -7.61 9.52
CA VAL A 155 9.91 -6.57 8.47
C VAL A 155 11.07 -5.60 8.67
N HIS A 156 11.35 -5.17 9.91
CA HIS A 156 12.35 -4.16 10.18
C HIS A 156 13.69 -4.77 10.62
N LEU A 157 13.67 -5.75 11.52
CA LEU A 157 14.90 -6.29 12.12
C LEU A 157 15.46 -7.53 11.40
N ARG A 158 14.68 -8.23 10.57
CA ARG A 158 15.08 -9.50 9.92
C ARG A 158 16.43 -9.45 9.20
N HIS A 159 16.78 -8.31 8.60
CA HIS A 159 18.00 -8.14 7.81
C HIS A 159 19.07 -7.28 8.51
N GLU A 160 18.79 -6.76 9.71
CA GLU A 160 19.74 -5.97 10.49
C GLU A 160 20.65 -6.89 11.32
N LYS A 161 21.50 -7.67 10.65
CA LYS A 161 22.49 -8.54 11.32
C LYS A 161 23.86 -7.86 11.36
N GLY A 162 24.20 -7.30 12.52
CA GLY A 162 25.59 -7.22 12.97
C GLY A 162 26.26 -5.85 13.09
N ASN A 163 25.70 -4.76 12.56
CA ASN A 163 26.27 -3.40 12.67
C ASN A 163 25.20 -2.30 12.56
N ALA A 164 23.98 -2.56 13.06
CA ALA A 164 22.90 -1.58 12.99
C ALA A 164 23.20 -0.42 13.96
N ARG A 165 23.42 0.78 13.41
CA ARG A 165 23.35 2.01 14.20
C ARG A 165 21.90 2.16 14.66
N PHE A 166 21.68 2.23 15.97
CA PHE A 166 20.33 2.36 16.51
C PHE A 166 19.89 3.82 16.35
N VAL A 167 19.01 4.07 15.39
CA VAL A 167 18.46 5.41 15.17
C VAL A 167 16.96 5.36 15.37
N CYS A 168 16.45 6.24 16.23
CA CYS A 168 15.02 6.44 16.31
C CYS A 168 14.54 7.14 15.05
N ARG A 169 13.66 6.49 14.28
CA ARG A 169 13.11 7.02 13.03
C ARG A 169 11.90 7.94 13.26
N HIS A 170 11.51 8.21 14.50
CA HIS A 170 10.40 9.12 14.78
C HIS A 170 10.73 10.54 14.30
N PRO A 171 9.80 11.27 13.64
CA PRO A 171 10.07 12.63 13.15
C PRO A 171 10.61 13.57 14.22
N GLU A 172 10.06 13.49 15.44
CA GLU A 172 10.55 14.29 16.57
C GLU A 172 11.90 13.84 17.13
N CYS A 173 12.36 12.61 16.86
CA CYS A 173 13.66 12.12 17.33
C CYS A 173 14.73 12.15 16.23
N GLN A 174 14.35 12.46 14.98
CA GLN A 174 15.25 12.47 13.83
C GLN A 174 16.41 13.46 13.98
N HIS A 175 16.17 14.58 14.66
CA HIS A 175 17.19 15.60 14.92
C HIS A 175 18.27 15.16 15.92
N LEU A 176 18.00 14.13 16.74
CA LEU A 176 18.94 13.62 17.74
C LEU A 176 20.00 12.69 17.11
N GLY A 177 19.81 12.26 15.85
CA GLY A 177 20.77 11.45 15.10
C GLY A 177 21.08 10.10 15.76
N ASP A 178 22.36 9.69 15.73
CA ASP A 178 22.85 8.41 16.24
C ASP A 178 23.18 8.45 17.75
N PHE A 179 22.26 8.96 18.59
CA PHE A 179 22.52 9.10 20.03
C PHE A 179 22.38 7.78 20.82
N LEU A 180 21.87 6.71 20.20
CA LEU A 180 21.62 5.44 20.87
C LEU A 180 22.77 4.47 20.58
N THR A 181 23.59 4.25 21.61
CA THR A 181 24.83 3.47 21.54
C THR A 181 24.62 1.96 21.58
N SER A 182 23.45 1.50 22.06
CA SER A 182 23.11 0.08 22.21
C SER A 182 21.63 -0.17 21.92
N LEU A 183 21.31 -1.41 21.61
CA LEU A 183 19.96 -1.93 21.44
C LEU A 183 19.10 -1.66 22.69
N ASP A 184 19.67 -1.81 23.88
CA ASP A 184 18.96 -1.55 25.14
C ASP A 184 18.66 -0.06 25.34
N HIS A 185 19.60 0.83 24.96
CA HIS A 185 19.33 2.27 24.97
C HIS A 185 18.19 2.61 24.01
N PHE A 186 18.15 1.97 22.84
CA PHE A 186 17.04 2.14 21.90
C PHE A 186 15.72 1.63 22.46
N LYS A 187 15.67 0.43 23.02
CA LYS A 187 14.46 -0.12 23.65
C LYS A 187 13.96 0.79 24.78
N ASN A 188 14.88 1.26 25.63
CA ASN A 188 14.56 2.18 26.72
C ASN A 188 14.03 3.51 26.19
N HIS A 189 14.66 4.11 25.18
CA HIS A 189 14.18 5.33 24.54
C HIS A 189 12.78 5.15 23.96
N VAL A 190 12.53 4.06 23.23
CA VAL A 190 11.21 3.78 22.65
C VAL A 190 10.15 3.58 23.74
N GLN A 191 10.51 2.98 24.87
CA GLN A 191 9.60 2.81 25.98
C GLN A 191 9.32 4.12 26.74
N THR A 192 10.34 4.94 27.01
CA THR A 192 10.20 6.15 27.83
C THR A 192 9.66 7.34 27.04
N VAL A 193 10.12 7.52 25.80
CA VAL A 193 9.75 8.66 24.94
C VAL A 193 8.48 8.34 24.15
N HIS A 194 8.35 7.12 23.63
CA HIS A 194 7.24 6.75 22.75
C HIS A 194 6.18 5.85 23.41
N GLY A 195 6.40 5.36 24.63
CA GLY A 195 5.43 4.54 25.37
C GLY A 195 5.24 3.12 24.84
N VAL A 196 6.08 2.66 23.91
CA VAL A 196 5.98 1.34 23.29
C VAL A 196 7.03 0.41 23.87
N LYS A 197 6.60 -0.69 24.48
CA LYS A 197 7.50 -1.73 24.99
C LYS A 197 7.81 -2.73 23.88
N LEU A 198 9.07 -2.77 23.44
CA LEU A 198 9.57 -3.79 22.50
C LEU A 198 9.87 -5.10 23.25
N ARG A 199 9.76 -6.24 22.55
CA ARG A 199 10.08 -7.57 23.09
C ARG A 199 11.59 -7.67 23.39
N GLU A 200 11.91 -8.42 24.43
CA GLU A 200 13.28 -8.78 24.82
C GLU A 200 13.98 -9.58 23.73
#